data_AF-A0A7L4P3Q6-F1
#
_entry.id   AF-A0A7L4P3Q6-F1
#
_cell.length_a   1.000
_cell.length_b   1.000
_cell.length_c   1.000
_cell.angle_alpha   90.00
_cell.angle_beta   90.00
_cell.angle_gamma   90.00
#
_symmetry.space_group_name_H-M   'P 1'
#
loop_
_entity.id
_entity.type
_entity.pdbx_description
1 polymer ?
#
loop_
_entity_poly.entity_id
_entity_poly.type
_entity_poly.pdbx_seq_one_letter_code
_entity_poly.pdbx_strand_id
1 'polypeptide(L)' 'MIDRIEVSMINESVHNFRRGEFGVDSIEIHEKRGLIEIIYASQETGTKIVLIPMENVEKCEFIMKPELKEV' A
#
# COMPACT_ATOMS: atom_id res chain seq x y z
N MET A 1 7.06 6.23 -6.93
CA MET A 1 5.80 5.70 -6.35
C MET A 1 5.98 4.23 -5.98
N ILE A 2 5.37 3.75 -4.90
CA ILE A 2 5.44 2.34 -4.50
C ILE A 2 4.67 1.48 -5.52
N ASP A 3 5.31 0.44 -6.03
CA ASP A 3 4.71 -0.52 -6.98
C ASP A 3 4.11 -1.71 -6.24
N ARG A 4 4.85 -2.27 -5.28
CA ARG A 4 4.45 -3.40 -4.45
C ARG A 4 4.86 -3.15 -3.00
N ILE A 5 4.03 -3.60 -2.06
CA ILE A 5 4.31 -3.64 -0.63
C ILE A 5 3.85 -4.99 -0.06
N GLU A 6 4.67 -5.57 0.81
CA GLU A 6 4.35 -6.70 1.66
C GLU A 6 4.43 -6.23 3.12
N VAL A 7 3.36 -6.47 3.86
CA VAL A 7 3.21 -6.05 5.25
C VAL A 7 2.97 -7.29 6.11
N SER A 8 3.96 -7.63 6.94
CA SER A 8 3.83 -8.64 7.99
C SER A 8 3.35 -7.96 9.27
N MET A 9 2.24 -8.44 9.79
CA MET A 9 1.58 -7.92 10.98
C MET A 9 2.07 -8.67 12.23
N ILE A 10 1.99 -8.03 13.40
CA ILE A 10 2.39 -8.63 14.68
C ILE A 10 1.59 -9.90 15.02
N ASN A 11 0.38 -10.04 14.45
CA ASN A 11 -0.46 -11.23 14.60
C ASN A 11 -0.15 -12.34 13.59
N GLU A 12 1.04 -12.31 12.96
CA GLU A 12 1.53 -13.29 11.97
C GLU A 12 0.79 -13.27 10.62
N SER A 13 -0.17 -12.35 10.41
CA SER A 13 -0.81 -12.19 9.11
C SER A 13 0.08 -11.42 8.13
N VAL A 14 0.02 -11.78 6.85
CA VAL A 14 0.79 -11.14 5.78
C VAL A 14 -0.16 -10.58 4.72
N HIS A 15 -0.03 -9.29 4.42
CA HIS A 15 -0.79 -8.62 3.37
C HIS A 15 0.13 -8.20 2.23
N ASN A 16 -0.26 -8.55 1.00
CA ASN A 16 0.45 -8.20 -0.21
C ASN A 16 -0.41 -7.27 -1.06
N PHE A 17 0.11 -6.10 -1.41
CA PHE A 17 -0.55 -5.15 -2.30
C PHE A 17 0.38 -4.79 -3.45
N ARG A 18 -0.18 -4.77 -4.66
CA ARG A 18 0.53 -4.36 -5.87
C ARG A 18 -0.36 -3.47 -6.70
N ARG A 19 0.16 -2.31 -7.07
CA ARG A 19 -0.55 -1.35 -7.92
C ARG A 19 -0.90 -1.98 -9.27
N GLY A 20 -2.15 -1.80 -9.69
CA GLY A 20 -2.71 -2.41 -10.90
C GLY A 20 -3.27 -3.82 -10.71
N GLU A 21 -3.06 -4.45 -9.55
CA GLU A 21 -3.67 -5.76 -9.22
C GLU A 21 -4.87 -5.59 -8.29
N PHE A 22 -5.92 -6.38 -8.50
CA PHE A 22 -7.13 -6.42 -7.66
C PHE A 22 -7.77 -5.03 -7.39
N GLY A 23 -7.61 -4.11 -8.35
CA GLY A 23 -8.11 -2.75 -8.26
C GLY A 23 -7.30 -1.82 -7.35
N VAL A 24 -6.10 -2.18 -6.90
CA VAL A 24 -5.22 -1.26 -6.15
C VAL A 24 -4.70 -0.17 -7.08
N ASP A 25 -4.97 1.08 -6.73
CA ASP A 25 -4.63 2.26 -7.53
C ASP A 25 -3.41 3.00 -6.95
N SER A 26 -3.36 3.16 -5.62
CA SER A 26 -2.24 3.81 -4.93
C SER A 26 -1.83 3.08 -3.65
N ILE A 27 -0.55 3.19 -3.31
CA ILE A 27 0.08 2.67 -2.10
C ILE A 27 0.94 3.79 -1.53
N GLU A 28 0.64 4.23 -0.31
CA GLU A 28 1.31 5.33 0.37
C GLU A 28 1.72 4.96 1.80
N ILE A 29 2.93 5.36 2.20
CA ILE A 29 3.45 5.19 3.55
C ILE A 29 3.51 6.57 4.20
N HIS A 30 2.66 6.81 5.19
CA HIS A 30 2.57 8.08 5.91
C HIS A 30 3.32 8.01 7.24
N GLU A 31 4.65 8.14 7.21
CA GLU A 31 5.52 8.00 8.40
C GLU A 31 5.09 8.91 9.56
N LYS A 32 4.75 10.18 9.28
CA LYS A 32 4.32 11.14 10.31
C LYS A 32 2.98 10.78 10.95
N ARG A 33 2.11 10.09 10.22
CA ARG A 33 0.78 9.66 10.69
C ARG A 33 0.81 8.23 11.25
N GLY A 34 1.93 7.51 11.08
CA GLY A 34 2.09 6.13 11.56
C GLY A 34 1.17 5.14 10.85
N LEU A 35 0.89 5.32 9.55
CA LEU A 35 0.00 4.42 8.80
C LEU A 35 0.46 4.16 7.37
N ILE A 36 0.06 3.02 6.83
CA ILE A 36 0.14 2.67 5.42
C ILE A 36 -1.28 2.78 4.84
N GLU A 37 -1.42 3.45 3.72
CA GLU A 37 -2.69 3.68 3.03
C GLU A 37 -2.69 2.99 1.67
N ILE A 38 -3.71 2.15 1.43
CA ILE A 38 -3.95 1.48 0.16
C ILE A 38 -5.27 2.00 -0.40
N ILE A 39 -5.20 2.67 -1.56
CA ILE A 39 -6.36 3.22 -2.24
C ILE A 39 -6.69 2.31 -3.42
N TYR A 40 -7.95 1.89 -3.50
CA TYR A 40 -8.46 1.13 -4.63
C TYR A 40 -9.13 2.08 -5.64
N ALA A 41 -9.10 1.70 -6.92
CA ALA A 41 -9.81 2.39 -7.98
C ALA A 41 -11.29 2.55 -7.63
N SER A 42 -11.86 3.69 -8.02
CA SER A 42 -13.28 3.98 -7.76
C SER A 42 -14.16 2.92 -8.41
N GLN A 43 -15.08 2.37 -7.62
CA GLN A 43 -16.13 1.48 -8.09
C GLN A 43 -17.46 2.23 -8.13
N GLU A 44 -18.50 1.64 -8.71
CA GLU A 44 -19.85 2.24 -8.75
C GLU A 44 -20.39 2.57 -7.34
N THR A 45 -19.95 1.81 -6.34
CA THR A 45 -20.34 1.96 -4.93
C THR A 45 -19.46 2.92 -4.14
N GLY A 46 -18.41 3.49 -4.77
CA GLY A 46 -17.48 4.44 -4.17
C GLY A 46 -16.02 3.95 -4.18
N THR A 47 -15.17 4.68 -3.44
CA THR A 47 -13.74 4.39 -3.32
C THR A 47 -13.46 3.59 -2.06
N LYS A 48 -12.87 2.41 -2.20
CA LYS A 48 -12.38 1.63 -1.05
C LYS A 48 -10.99 2.11 -0.66
N ILE A 49 -10.81 2.40 0.63
CA ILE A 49 -9.52 2.77 1.21
C ILE A 49 -9.23 1.81 2.36
N VAL A 50 -8.02 1.28 2.42
CA VAL A 50 -7.53 0.45 3.53
C VAL A 50 -6.42 1.20 4.25
N LEU A 51 -6.55 1.31 5.57
CA LEU A 51 -5.56 1.94 6.43
C LEU A 51 -4.96 0.87 7.35
N ILE A 52 -3.64 0.73 7.32
CA ILE A 52 -2.90 -0.22 8.16
C ILE A 52 -2.07 0.60 9.16
N PRO A 53 -2.41 0.58 10.45
CA PRO A 53 -1.61 1.25 11.48
C PRO A 53 -0.23 0.58 11.58
N MET A 54 0.84 1.38 11.55
CA MET A 54 2.22 0.88 11.65
C MET A 54 2.50 0.23 13.01
N GLU A 55 1.77 0.61 14.06
CA GLU A 55 1.84 -0.02 15.39
C GLU A 55 1.51 -1.52 15.36
N ASN A 56 0.79 -1.99 14.35
CA ASN A 56 0.43 -3.40 14.17
C ASN A 56 1.33 -4.11 13.15
N VAL A 57 2.31 -3.42 12.58
CA VAL A 57 3.23 -3.93 11.56
C VAL A 57 4.52 -4.39 12.23
N GLU A 58 4.86 -5.66 12.04
CA GLU A 58 6.15 -6.22 12.46
C GLU A 58 7.24 -5.91 11.42
N LYS A 59 6.93 -6.09 10.14
CA LYS A 59 7.86 -5.87 9.03
C LYS A 59 7.10 -5.35 7.82
N CYS A 60 7.73 -4.42 7.09
CA CYS A 60 7.21 -3.90 5.83
C CYS A 60 8.32 -3.87 4.78
N GLU A 61 8.10 -4.49 3.62
CA GLU A 61 9.00 -4.49 2.48
C GLU A 61 8.29 -3.93 1.25
N PHE A 62 8.93 -3.02 0.52
CA PHE A 62 8.31 -2.40 -0.65
C PHE A 62 9.30 -2.18 -1.79
N ILE A 63 8.76 -2.21 -3.01
CA ILE A 63 9.48 -1.95 -4.25
C ILE A 63 8.94 -0.64 -4.83
N MET A 64 9.83 0.30 -5.09
CA MET A 64 9.50 1.54 -5.80
C MET A 64 9.57 1.31 -7.31
N LYS A 65 8.57 1.78 -8.05
CA LYS A 65 8.73 1.91 -9.49
C LYS A 65 9.63 3.12 -9.76
N PRO A 66 10.74 2.98 -10.49
CA PRO A 66 11.55 4.12 -10.88
C PRO A 66 10.68 5.06 -11.71
N GLU A 67 10.76 6.35 -11.41
CA GLU A 67 10.22 7.36 -12.33
C GLU A 67 11.05 7.27 -13.60
N LEU A 68 10.44 6.80 -14.70
CA LEU A 68 11.01 6.99 -16.01
C LEU A 68 11.13 8.50 -16.20
N LYS A 69 12.35 9.04 -16.11
CA LYS A 69 12.61 10.36 -16.66
C LYS A 69 12.37 10.22 -18.16
N GLU A 70 11.28 10.80 -18.65
CA GLU A 70 11.13 11.06 -20.07
C GLU A 70 12.33 11.91 -20.48
N VAL A 71 13.20 11.34 -21.34
CA VAL A 71 14.35 12.02 -21.95
C VAL A 71 13.89 12.61 -23.27
#